data_AF-A0A348WP93-F1
#
_entry.id   AF-A0A348WP93-F1
#
_cell.length_a   1.000
_cell.length_b   1.000
_cell.length_c   1.000
_cell.angle_alpha   90.00
_cell.angle_beta   90.00
_cell.angle_gamma   90.00
#
_symmetry.space_group_name_H-M   'P 1'
#
loop_
_entity.id
_entity.type
_entity.pdbx_description
1 polymer ?
#
loop_
_entity_poly.entity_id
_entity_poly.type
_entity_poly.pdbx_seq_one_letter_code
_entity_poly.pdbx_strand_id
1 'polypeptide(L)'
;MTRKKKTRKTGPLAPSKAPKEKRQVENLSRGKKKGKGQPAGKRHSEPKREQQSGQHNELQTDPRKGSKRKIELVPVASATAETALSPQQELEQLQSDLRLQELVERFEQGEVLSNDDQRYLDEQSERYEKLASQLGLDLDDDDDEWDDEEY
;
A
#
# COMPACT_ATOMS: atom_id res chain seq x y z
N MET A 1 -0.44 -87.62 -62.62
CA MET A 1 -1.49 -87.72 -61.58
C MET A 1 -1.29 -89.06 -60.89
N THR A 2 -1.25 -89.28 -59.57
CA THR A 2 -2.08 -88.80 -58.45
C THR A 2 -1.28 -88.97 -57.14
N ARG A 3 -1.12 -87.89 -56.35
CA ARG A 3 -0.38 -87.94 -55.07
C ARG A 3 -1.36 -88.05 -53.90
N LYS A 4 -1.59 -89.26 -53.37
CA LYS A 4 -2.36 -89.46 -52.13
C LYS A 4 -1.58 -88.89 -50.94
N LYS A 5 -2.08 -87.81 -50.33
CA LYS A 5 -1.49 -87.26 -49.09
C LYS A 5 -1.98 -88.08 -47.89
N LYS A 6 -1.06 -88.68 -47.14
CA LYS A 6 -1.36 -89.30 -45.84
C LYS A 6 -1.69 -88.18 -44.84
N THR A 7 -2.94 -88.08 -44.42
CA THR A 7 -3.34 -87.17 -43.35
C THR A 7 -3.19 -87.90 -42.02
N ARG A 8 -2.46 -87.32 -41.06
CA ARG A 8 -2.42 -87.85 -39.70
C ARG A 8 -3.63 -87.27 -38.96
N LYS A 9 -4.64 -88.10 -38.70
CA LYS A 9 -5.78 -87.69 -37.87
C LYS A 9 -5.27 -87.60 -36.43
N THR A 10 -5.13 -86.40 -35.89
CA THR A 10 -4.89 -86.23 -34.45
C THR A 10 -6.19 -86.63 -33.74
N GLY A 11 -6.11 -87.58 -32.81
CA GLY A 11 -7.27 -88.04 -32.03
C GLY A 11 -7.95 -86.90 -31.26
N PRO A 12 -9.16 -87.12 -30.71
CA PRO A 12 -9.88 -86.08 -30.00
C PRO A 12 -9.05 -85.55 -28.82
N LEU A 13 -8.97 -84.23 -28.72
CA LEU A 13 -8.24 -83.54 -27.66
C LEU A 13 -8.96 -83.79 -26.32
N ALA A 14 -8.21 -84.09 -25.25
CA ALA A 14 -8.75 -84.42 -23.93
C ALA A 14 -9.76 -83.36 -23.43
N PRO A 15 -10.77 -83.76 -22.62
CA PRO A 15 -11.76 -82.82 -22.10
C PRO A 15 -11.08 -81.72 -21.27
N SER A 16 -11.53 -80.47 -21.45
CA SER A 16 -11.02 -79.33 -20.70
C SER A 16 -11.27 -79.50 -19.21
N LYS A 17 -10.33 -79.04 -18.38
CA LYS A 17 -10.53 -78.97 -16.93
C LYS A 17 -11.70 -78.03 -16.61
N ALA A 18 -12.47 -78.35 -15.57
CA ALA A 18 -13.54 -77.49 -15.08
C ALA A 18 -13.00 -76.09 -14.74
N PRO A 19 -13.74 -75.01 -15.06
CA PRO A 19 -13.29 -73.66 -14.74
C PRO A 19 -13.19 -73.48 -13.23
N LYS A 20 -12.09 -72.90 -12.78
CA LYS A 20 -11.89 -72.56 -11.37
C LYS A 20 -12.91 -71.49 -10.99
N GLU A 21 -13.69 -71.72 -9.94
CA GLU A 21 -14.64 -70.73 -9.44
C GLU A 21 -13.91 -69.42 -9.13
N LYS A 22 -14.39 -68.32 -9.72
CA LYS A 22 -13.85 -67.00 -9.46
C LYS A 22 -14.28 -66.64 -8.04
N ARG A 23 -13.30 -66.47 -7.13
CA ARG A 23 -13.57 -65.84 -5.83
C ARG A 23 -14.32 -64.53 -6.11
N GLN A 24 -15.48 -64.36 -5.48
CA GLN A 24 -16.20 -63.09 -5.47
C GLN A 24 -15.28 -62.09 -4.79
N VAL A 25 -14.53 -61.34 -5.60
CA VAL A 25 -13.86 -60.13 -5.13
C VAL A 25 -14.98 -59.11 -4.97
N GLU A 26 -15.49 -59.04 -3.74
CA GLU A 26 -16.30 -57.93 -3.27
C GLU A 26 -15.69 -56.66 -3.84
N ASN A 27 -16.47 -55.93 -4.64
CA ASN A 27 -16.07 -54.66 -5.21
C ASN A 27 -16.04 -53.63 -4.07
N LEU A 28 -15.08 -53.78 -3.14
CA LEU A 28 -14.59 -52.68 -2.34
C LEU A 28 -14.08 -51.67 -3.36
N SER A 29 -14.89 -50.64 -3.59
CA SER A 29 -14.63 -49.53 -4.49
C SER A 29 -13.14 -49.22 -4.41
N ARG A 30 -12.40 -49.59 -5.45
CA ARG A 30 -10.98 -49.25 -5.55
C ARG A 30 -10.96 -47.76 -5.78
N GLY A 31 -11.07 -46.99 -4.70
CA GLY A 31 -10.86 -45.56 -4.69
C GLY A 31 -9.56 -45.30 -5.43
N LYS A 32 -9.55 -44.27 -6.27
CA LYS A 32 -8.41 -43.93 -7.12
C LYS A 32 -7.14 -44.00 -6.26
N LYS A 33 -6.31 -45.02 -6.47
CA LYS A 33 -5.07 -45.16 -5.72
C LYS A 33 -4.27 -43.89 -5.97
N LYS A 34 -3.99 -43.11 -4.92
CA LYS A 34 -2.98 -42.05 -4.99
C LYS A 34 -1.68 -42.75 -5.36
N GLY A 35 -1.29 -42.66 -6.64
CA GLY A 35 0.02 -43.08 -7.05
C GLY A 35 1.06 -42.29 -6.25
N LYS A 36 2.27 -42.83 -6.09
CA LYS A 36 3.40 -42.11 -5.47
C LYS A 36 3.89 -40.91 -6.32
N GLY A 37 3.18 -40.57 -7.40
CA GLY A 37 3.51 -39.50 -8.32
C GLY A 37 2.88 -38.18 -7.92
N GLN A 38 3.53 -37.08 -8.31
CA GLN A 38 2.97 -35.75 -8.21
C GLN A 38 1.68 -35.64 -9.05
N PRO A 39 0.70 -34.81 -8.64
CA PRO A 39 -0.52 -34.63 -9.41
C PRO A 39 -0.23 -34.05 -10.80
N ALA A 40 -1.09 -34.38 -11.77
CA ALA A 40 -0.99 -33.85 -13.13
C ALA A 40 -0.99 -32.32 -13.12
N GLY A 41 -0.13 -31.72 -13.95
CA GLY A 41 0.06 -30.27 -14.02
C GLY A 41 -1.22 -29.53 -14.40
N LYS A 42 -1.53 -28.45 -13.68
CA LYS A 42 -2.73 -27.62 -13.84
C LYS A 42 -2.62 -26.59 -14.98
N ARG A 43 -2.10 -26.98 -16.14
CA ARG A 43 -1.87 -26.05 -17.27
C ARG A 43 -3.16 -25.63 -17.99
N HIS A 44 -4.20 -26.46 -17.93
CA HIS A 44 -5.47 -26.25 -18.64
C HIS A 44 -6.69 -26.23 -17.72
N SER A 45 -6.48 -26.31 -16.41
CA SER A 45 -7.57 -26.17 -15.45
C SER A 45 -7.79 -24.68 -15.18
N GLU A 46 -8.87 -24.14 -15.75
CA GLU A 46 -9.44 -22.83 -15.40
C GLU A 46 -9.54 -22.72 -13.86
N PRO A 47 -9.11 -21.59 -13.26
CA PRO A 47 -9.23 -21.41 -11.82
C PRO A 47 -10.70 -21.45 -11.44
N LYS A 48 -11.10 -22.42 -10.62
CA LYS A 48 -12.39 -22.38 -9.95
C LYS A 48 -12.42 -21.10 -9.12
N ARG A 49 -13.21 -20.11 -9.56
CA ARG A 49 -13.52 -18.92 -8.77
C ARG A 49 -14.36 -19.38 -7.59
N GLU A 50 -13.71 -19.70 -6.49
CA GLU A 50 -14.38 -19.76 -5.20
C GLU A 50 -14.85 -18.34 -4.89
N GLN A 51 -16.16 -18.20 -4.71
CA GLN A 51 -16.79 -16.96 -4.25
C GLN A 51 -16.37 -16.76 -2.79
N GLN A 52 -15.18 -16.22 -2.58
CA GLN A 52 -14.73 -15.77 -1.27
C GLN A 52 -15.11 -14.29 -1.16
N SER A 53 -16.21 -14.07 -0.45
CA SER A 53 -16.53 -12.80 0.18
C SER A 53 -15.40 -12.42 1.15
N GLY A 54 -14.86 -11.21 1.02
CA GLY A 54 -14.00 -10.62 2.04
C GLY A 54 -12.58 -10.35 1.56
N GLN A 55 -12.34 -9.09 1.19
CA GLN A 55 -11.12 -8.33 1.46
C GLN A 55 -9.77 -9.09 1.37
N HIS A 56 -9.35 -9.49 0.18
CA HIS A 56 -7.91 -9.55 -0.14
C HIS A 56 -7.69 -9.63 -1.66
N ASN A 57 -8.05 -8.56 -2.38
CA ASN A 57 -7.73 -8.41 -3.81
C ASN A 57 -6.42 -7.64 -4.02
N GLU A 58 -5.44 -7.86 -3.16
CA GLU A 58 -4.03 -7.51 -3.39
C GLU A 58 -3.25 -8.73 -3.88
N LEU A 59 -3.92 -9.56 -4.68
CA LEU A 59 -3.39 -10.81 -5.22
C LEU A 59 -2.91 -10.58 -6.66
N GLN A 60 -1.59 -10.57 -6.80
CA GLN A 60 -0.82 -10.83 -8.02
C GLN A 60 -1.32 -10.14 -9.29
N THR A 61 -1.06 -8.84 -9.39
CA THR A 61 -1.03 -8.15 -10.69
C THR A 61 0.04 -8.78 -11.60
N ASP A 62 -0.36 -9.19 -12.80
CA ASP A 62 0.54 -9.69 -13.85
C ASP A 62 1.73 -8.75 -14.02
N PRO A 63 2.99 -9.22 -13.91
CA PRO A 63 4.18 -8.37 -14.03
C PRO A 63 4.27 -7.65 -15.40
N ARG A 64 3.55 -8.14 -16.43
CA ARG A 64 3.48 -7.47 -17.74
C ARG A 64 2.50 -6.29 -17.77
N LYS A 65 1.56 -6.22 -16.82
CA LYS A 65 0.65 -5.09 -16.67
C LYS A 65 1.24 -4.15 -15.64
N GLY A 66 1.75 -3.01 -16.11
CA GLY A 66 2.20 -1.94 -15.22
C GLY A 66 1.08 -1.44 -14.30
N SER A 67 1.46 -0.72 -13.24
CA SER A 67 0.52 -0.14 -12.30
C SER A 67 -0.43 0.83 -13.01
N LYS A 68 -1.70 0.42 -13.17
CA LYS A 68 -2.79 1.28 -13.67
C LYS A 68 -3.64 1.84 -12.53
N ARG A 69 -3.07 1.95 -11.32
CA ARG A 69 -3.75 2.56 -10.17
C ARG A 69 -3.93 4.05 -10.49
N LYS A 70 -5.15 4.56 -10.32
CA LYS A 70 -5.43 5.99 -10.49
C LYS A 70 -4.63 6.77 -9.43
N ILE A 71 -4.02 7.86 -9.84
CA ILE A 71 -3.31 8.79 -8.97
C ILE A 71 -4.16 10.06 -8.90
N GLU A 72 -4.31 10.61 -7.71
CA GLU A 72 -5.03 11.88 -7.52
C GLU A 72 -4.18 13.02 -8.09
N LEU A 73 -4.81 13.92 -8.87
CA LEU A 73 -4.14 15.05 -9.52
C LEU A 73 -3.95 16.25 -8.60
N VAL A 74 -4.52 16.18 -7.39
CA VAL A 74 -4.37 17.20 -6.35
C VAL A 74 -3.14 16.80 -5.53
N PRO A 75 -2.29 17.75 -5.08
CA PRO A 75 -1.20 17.41 -4.16
C PRO A 75 -1.81 16.71 -2.95
N VAL A 76 -1.51 15.41 -2.82
CA VAL A 76 -1.74 14.66 -1.59
C VAL A 76 -0.80 15.31 -0.58
N ALA A 77 -1.30 16.29 0.16
CA ALA A 77 -0.63 16.82 1.33
C ALA A 77 -0.34 15.60 2.21
N SER A 78 0.90 15.13 2.16
CA SER A 78 1.40 14.12 3.05
C SER A 78 1.00 14.57 4.44
N ALA A 79 0.20 13.74 5.13
CA ALA A 79 -0.24 13.95 6.48
C ALA A 79 0.94 13.83 7.47
N THR A 80 1.96 14.66 7.30
CA THR A 80 2.66 15.31 8.39
C THR A 80 1.80 16.51 8.77
N ALA A 81 0.64 16.24 9.36
CA ALA A 81 -0.05 17.20 10.18
C ALA A 81 0.78 17.39 11.46
N GLU A 82 1.99 17.90 11.32
CA GLU A 82 2.43 18.90 12.26
C GLU A 82 1.43 20.03 12.09
N THR A 83 0.85 20.47 13.19
CA THR A 83 0.06 21.69 13.28
C THR A 83 0.92 22.84 12.75
N ALA A 84 0.98 23.03 11.43
CA ALA A 84 1.55 24.19 10.81
C ALA A 84 0.60 25.32 11.18
N LEU A 85 0.89 25.95 12.33
CA LEU A 85 0.29 27.21 12.71
C LEU A 85 0.37 28.10 11.48
N SER A 86 -0.75 28.71 11.08
CA SER A 86 -0.66 29.70 10.02
C SER A 86 0.31 30.79 10.47
N PRO A 87 1.05 31.44 9.57
CA PRO A 87 1.96 32.52 9.96
C PRO A 87 1.26 33.61 10.80
N GLN A 88 -0.04 33.83 10.56
CA GLN A 88 -0.91 34.70 11.38
C GLN A 88 -1.08 34.20 12.82
N GLN A 89 -1.34 32.90 12.99
CA GLN A 89 -1.55 32.30 14.31
C GLN A 89 -0.25 32.27 15.12
N GLU A 90 0.89 32.06 14.47
CA GLU A 90 2.19 32.15 15.13
C GLU A 90 2.49 33.59 15.59
N LEU A 91 2.19 34.58 14.75
CA LEU A 91 2.35 35.99 15.10
C LEU A 91 1.45 36.39 16.30
N GLU A 92 0.19 35.93 16.32
CA GLU A 92 -0.72 36.16 17.45
C GLU A 92 -0.20 35.51 18.75
N GLN A 93 0.41 34.33 18.65
CA GLN A 93 1.03 33.68 19.81
C GLN A 93 2.19 34.51 20.38
N LEU A 94 3.08 35.00 19.51
CA LEU A 94 4.19 35.88 19.92
C LEU A 94 3.69 37.15 20.59
N GLN A 95 2.64 37.78 20.04
CA GLN A 95 2.01 38.95 20.65
C GLN A 95 1.38 38.65 22.02
N SER A 96 0.87 37.43 22.22
CA SER A 96 0.23 37.00 23.46
C SER A 96 1.19 36.43 24.52
N ASP A 97 2.49 36.28 24.21
CA ASP A 97 3.45 35.67 25.12
C ASP A 97 3.77 36.61 26.29
N LEU A 98 3.32 36.24 27.49
CA LEU A 98 3.53 36.98 28.73
C LEU A 98 5.02 37.19 29.06
N ARG A 99 5.86 36.19 28.77
CA ARG A 99 7.30 36.30 29.07
C ARG A 99 7.95 37.36 28.19
N LEU A 100 7.60 37.38 26.91
CA LEU A 100 8.11 38.37 25.97
C LEU A 100 7.66 39.78 26.38
N GLN A 101 6.39 39.95 26.74
CA GLN A 101 5.85 41.23 27.21
C GLN A 101 6.58 41.76 28.46
N GLU A 102 6.80 40.92 29.47
CA GLU A 102 7.55 41.31 30.68
C GLU A 102 9.00 41.72 30.36
N LEU A 103 9.66 41.02 29.44
CA LEU A 103 11.03 41.34 29.03
C LEU A 103 11.11 42.67 28.29
N VAL A 104 10.15 42.94 27.40
CA VAL A 104 10.05 44.22 26.69
C VAL A 104 9.81 45.36 27.67
N GLU A 105 8.88 45.20 28.63
CA GLU A 105 8.62 46.24 29.64
C GLU A 105 9.87 46.58 30.45
N ARG A 106 10.63 45.57 30.91
CA ARG A 106 11.90 45.81 31.64
C ARG A 106 12.95 46.47 30.78
N PHE A 107 13.03 46.09 29.50
CA PHE A 107 13.93 46.73 28.54
C PHE A 107 13.58 48.21 28.32
N GLU A 108 12.29 48.53 28.17
CA GLU A 108 11.78 49.91 28.06
C GLU A 108 12.00 50.73 29.34
N GLN A 109 11.89 50.10 30.51
CA GLN A 109 12.23 50.70 31.80
C GLN A 109 13.74 50.96 31.96
N GLY A 110 14.57 50.48 31.04
CA GLY A 110 16.02 50.66 31.05
C GLY A 110 16.75 49.71 32.02
N GLU A 111 16.09 48.62 32.45
CA GLU A 111 16.75 47.58 33.24
C GLU A 111 17.72 46.78 32.37
N VAL A 112 18.86 46.41 32.96
CA VAL A 112 19.85 45.57 32.27
C VAL A 112 19.40 44.12 32.34
N LEU A 113 18.85 43.62 31.23
CA LEU A 113 18.50 42.22 31.06
C LEU A 113 19.74 41.30 31.08
N SER A 114 19.56 40.04 31.47
CA SER A 114 20.59 39.01 31.34
C SER A 114 20.92 38.74 29.87
N ASN A 115 22.15 38.30 29.56
CA ASN A 115 22.53 37.94 28.18
C ASN A 115 21.57 36.93 27.55
N ASP A 116 21.07 35.96 28.32
CA ASP A 116 20.14 34.95 27.82
C ASP A 116 18.76 35.55 27.48
N ASP A 117 18.30 36.52 28.28
CA ASP A 117 17.02 37.18 28.08
C ASP A 117 17.08 38.20 26.92
N GLN A 118 18.20 38.90 26.76
CA GLN A 118 18.45 39.76 25.60
C GLN A 118 18.44 38.95 24.31
N ARG A 119 19.18 37.84 24.27
CA ARG A 119 19.20 36.94 23.10
C ARG A 119 17.81 36.39 22.76
N TYR A 120 17.03 36.06 23.77
CA TYR A 120 15.66 35.59 23.57
C TYR A 120 14.77 36.70 22.97
N LEU A 121 14.85 37.92 23.51
CA LEU A 121 14.12 39.07 22.98
C LEU A 121 14.50 39.37 21.53
N ASP A 122 15.80 39.36 21.21
CA ASP A 122 16.32 39.56 19.85
C ASP A 122 15.77 38.48 18.89
N GLU A 123 15.83 37.20 19.30
CA GLU A 123 15.34 36.08 18.49
C GLU A 123 13.83 36.17 18.22
N GLN A 124 13.03 36.54 19.23
CA GLN A 124 11.58 36.71 19.04
C GLN A 124 11.26 37.94 18.17
N SER A 125 12.02 39.02 18.29
CA SER A 125 11.86 40.23 17.48
C SER A 125 12.15 39.94 15.99
N GLU A 126 13.27 39.26 15.70
CA GLU A 126 13.59 38.82 14.33
C GLU A 126 12.53 37.85 13.77
N ARG A 127 11.98 36.97 14.60
CA ARG A 127 10.92 36.05 14.21
C ARG A 127 9.64 36.81 13.85
N TYR A 128 9.28 37.80 14.66
CA TYR A 128 8.13 38.67 14.46
C TYR A 128 8.24 39.43 13.13
N GLU A 129 9.39 40.05 12.85
CA GLU A 129 9.64 40.76 11.58
C GLU A 129 9.49 39.83 10.37
N LYS A 130 10.08 38.63 10.43
CA LYS A 130 9.96 37.63 9.34
C LYS A 130 8.50 37.22 9.11
N LEU A 131 7.72 37.03 10.18
CA LEU A 131 6.29 36.70 10.08
C LEU A 131 5.47 37.87 9.53
N ALA A 132 5.78 39.09 9.95
CA ALA A 132 5.13 40.31 9.46
C ALA A 132 5.35 40.48 7.95
N SER A 133 6.61 40.38 7.48
CA SER A 133 6.93 40.43 6.04
C SER A 133 6.31 39.27 5.26
N GLN A 134 6.28 38.06 5.82
CA GLN A 134 5.61 36.93 5.17
C GLN A 134 4.10 37.17 4.97
N LEU A 135 3.49 37.98 5.82
CA LEU A 135 2.08 38.37 5.76
C LEU A 135 1.84 39.64 4.92
N GLY A 136 2.89 40.27 4.39
CA GLY A 136 2.79 41.54 3.66
C GLY A 136 2.45 42.73 4.57
N LEU A 137 2.74 42.62 5.87
CA LEU A 137 2.74 43.73 6.82
C LEU A 137 4.17 44.29 6.88
N ASP A 138 4.74 44.62 5.72
CA ASP A 138 6.10 45.13 5.66
C ASP A 138 6.18 46.43 6.47
N LEU A 139 6.91 46.39 7.58
CA LEU A 139 7.06 47.50 8.53
C LEU A 139 7.93 48.64 7.97
N ASP A 140 8.62 48.39 6.85
CA ASP A 140 9.50 49.31 6.13
C ASP A 140 8.85 49.92 4.87
N ASP A 141 7.67 49.44 4.46
CA ASP A 141 6.89 50.06 3.38
C ASP A 141 6.07 51.18 4.05
N ASP A 142 6.73 52.32 4.29
CA ASP A 142 6.04 53.59 4.53
C ASP A 142 5.01 53.76 3.42
N ASP A 143 3.74 53.80 3.83
CA ASP A 143 2.52 53.99 3.02
C ASP A 143 2.52 55.37 2.32
N ASP A 144 3.49 55.58 1.43
CA ASP A 144 3.58 56.67 0.46
C ASP A 144 2.69 56.39 -0.77
N GLU A 145 1.70 55.49 -0.67
CA GLU A 145 0.66 55.29 -1.69
C GLU A 145 -0.62 56.05 -1.34
N TRP A 146 -0.48 57.34 -1.05
CA TRP A 146 -1.55 58.32 -1.26
C TRP A 146 -1.65 58.65 -2.76
N ASP A 147 -2.04 57.68 -3.59
CA ASP A 147 -2.31 57.89 -5.03
C ASP A 147 -3.83 57.94 -5.29
N ASP A 148 -4.37 59.16 -5.22
CA ASP A 148 -5.19 59.81 -6.25
C ASP A 148 -6.45 59.08 -6.81
N GLU A 149 -7.53 58.98 -6.02
CA GLU A 149 -8.89 58.85 -6.59
C GLU A 149 -9.86 59.91 -6.01
N GLU A 150 -9.68 61.16 -6.46
CA GLU A 150 -10.75 62.16 -6.50
C GLU A 150 -11.73 61.79 -7.65
N TYR A 151 -12.93 61.34 -7.29
CA TYR A 151 -14.08 61.25 -8.21
C TYR A 151 -15.36 61.81 -7.59
#